data_AF-A0A8J4UBD6-F1
#
_entry.id   AF-A0A8J4UBD6-F1
#
_cell.length_a   1.000
_cell.length_b   1.000
_cell.length_c   1.000
_cell.angle_alpha   90.00
_cell.angle_beta   90.00
_cell.angle_gamma   90.00
#
_symmetry.space_group_name_H-M   'P 1'
#
loop_
_entity.id
_entity.type
_entity.pdbx_description
1 polymer ?
#
loop_
_entity_poly.entity_id
_entity_poly.type
_entity_poly.pdbx_seq_one_letter_code
_entity_poly.pdbx_strand_id
1 'polypeptide(L)'
;MRSFLSTLAVLCIQMMLVMCNPLQVFGVDGVNFSMHVENQTRARDPMSRRQPRVYQLYSRTSCKHVQVLGRRISARGEDGDKFAQLVVEADTFGSQVRIRGKETNYYLCMNRRGKLVGK
;
A
#
# COMPACT_ATOMS: atom_id res chain seq x y z
N MET A 1 -53.19 9.05 32.81
CA MET A 1 -53.17 7.71 32.18
C MET A 1 -52.44 7.68 30.83
N ARG A 2 -52.65 8.64 29.91
CA ARG A 2 -51.97 8.66 28.59
C ARG A 2 -50.44 8.91 28.64
N SER A 3 -49.96 9.71 29.59
CA SER A 3 -48.53 10.01 29.77
C SER A 3 -47.72 8.83 30.33
N PHE A 4 -48.30 8.03 31.23
CA PHE A 4 -47.66 6.84 31.78
C PHE A 4 -47.49 5.71 30.76
N LEU A 5 -48.41 5.61 29.79
CA LEU A 5 -48.32 4.63 28.71
C LEU A 5 -47.20 4.98 27.72
N SER A 6 -46.97 6.28 27.46
CA SER A 6 -45.93 6.71 26.52
C SER A 6 -44.54 6.61 27.12
N THR A 7 -44.37 6.90 28.41
CA THR A 7 -43.08 6.69 29.09
C THR A 7 -42.70 5.21 29.17
N LEU A 8 -43.68 4.34 29.42
CA LEU A 8 -43.47 2.89 29.40
C LEU A 8 -43.06 2.38 28.00
N ALA A 9 -43.70 2.90 26.95
CA ALA A 9 -43.36 2.57 25.57
C ALA A 9 -41.95 3.06 25.19
N VAL A 10 -41.55 4.27 25.61
CA VAL A 10 -40.20 4.81 25.37
C VAL A 10 -39.15 3.98 26.11
N LEU A 11 -39.41 3.58 27.36
CA LEU A 11 -38.52 2.69 28.13
C LEU A 11 -38.38 1.31 27.47
N CYS A 12 -39.47 0.73 26.95
CA CYS A 12 -39.41 -0.51 26.18
C CYS A 12 -38.60 -0.37 24.89
N ILE A 13 -38.72 0.75 24.17
CA ILE A 13 -37.95 1.01 22.95
C ILE A 13 -36.47 1.21 23.28
N GLN A 14 -36.14 1.92 24.37
CA GLN A 14 -34.76 2.07 24.84
C GLN A 14 -34.16 0.72 25.28
N MET A 15 -34.92 -0.10 26.00
CA MET A 15 -34.48 -1.46 26.37
C MET A 15 -34.29 -2.36 25.14
N MET A 16 -35.18 -2.29 24.14
CA MET A 16 -35.00 -3.01 22.88
C MET A 16 -33.77 -2.54 22.10
N LEU A 17 -33.50 -1.24 22.05
CA LEU A 17 -32.30 -0.68 21.43
C LEU A 17 -31.03 -1.11 22.18
N VAL A 18 -31.04 -1.16 23.51
CA VAL A 18 -29.91 -1.64 24.33
C VAL A 18 -29.69 -3.15 24.16
N MET A 19 -30.76 -3.94 24.06
CA MET A 19 -30.68 -5.39 23.81
C MET A 19 -30.34 -5.75 22.36
N CYS A 20 -30.54 -4.85 21.40
CA CYS A 20 -30.01 -4.97 20.03
C CYS A 20 -28.54 -4.56 19.91
N ASN A 21 -27.94 -3.97 20.95
CA ASN A 21 -26.55 -3.50 20.97
C ASN A 21 -25.47 -4.50 21.49
N PRO A 22 -25.69 -5.83 21.64
CA PRO A 22 -24.61 -6.79 21.74
C PRO A 22 -24.48 -7.64 20.47
N LEU A 23 -24.91 -7.13 19.31
CA LEU A 23 -24.16 -7.38 18.07
C LEU A 23 -23.05 -6.33 17.98
N GLN A 24 -22.31 -6.20 19.08
CA GLN A 24 -20.93 -5.79 18.99
C GLN A 24 -20.33 -6.71 17.94
N VAL A 25 -19.95 -6.10 16.82
CA VAL A 25 -18.86 -6.52 15.95
C VAL A 25 -18.03 -7.52 16.75
N PHE A 26 -18.17 -8.81 16.45
CA PHE A 26 -17.17 -9.78 16.87
C PHE A 26 -15.90 -9.31 16.16
N GLY A 27 -15.19 -8.37 16.79
CA GLY A 27 -13.78 -8.22 16.59
C GLY A 27 -13.26 -9.59 16.94
N VAL A 28 -13.02 -10.40 15.92
CA VAL A 28 -12.33 -11.66 16.11
C VAL A 28 -10.92 -11.24 16.51
N ASP A 29 -10.75 -10.98 17.81
CA ASP A 29 -9.47 -10.70 18.41
C ASP A 29 -8.65 -11.99 18.24
N GLY A 30 -7.67 -11.94 17.34
CA GLY A 30 -6.82 -13.08 17.01
C GLY A 30 -6.97 -13.68 15.61
N VAL A 31 -7.57 -12.99 14.63
CA VAL A 31 -7.42 -13.43 13.23
C VAL A 31 -5.96 -13.30 12.83
N ASN A 32 -5.30 -14.44 12.66
CA ASN A 32 -3.94 -14.48 12.15
C ASN A 32 -3.96 -14.34 10.61
N PHE A 33 -3.60 -13.17 10.11
CA PHE A 33 -3.46 -12.92 8.68
C PHE A 33 -2.15 -13.44 8.09
N SER A 34 -1.23 -14.01 8.88
CA SER A 34 0.08 -14.45 8.40
C SER A 34 -0.04 -15.42 7.22
N MET A 35 -0.95 -16.39 7.32
CA MET A 35 -1.19 -17.37 6.25
C MET A 35 -1.73 -16.71 4.97
N HIS A 36 -2.61 -15.71 5.11
CA HIS A 36 -3.13 -14.96 3.97
C HIS A 36 -2.02 -14.13 3.31
N VAL A 37 -1.24 -13.41 4.10
CA VAL A 37 -0.12 -12.59 3.64
C VAL A 37 0.92 -13.46 2.94
N GLU A 38 1.32 -14.58 3.53
CA GLU A 38 2.29 -15.52 2.93
C GLU A 38 1.80 -16.08 1.59
N ASN A 39 0.53 -16.50 1.51
CA ASN A 39 -0.05 -17.01 0.28
C ASN A 39 -0.12 -15.92 -0.81
N GLN A 40 -0.51 -14.71 -0.46
CA GLN A 40 -0.60 -13.60 -1.42
C GLN A 40 0.77 -13.03 -1.83
N THR A 41 1.80 -13.14 -0.99
CA THR A 41 3.15 -12.62 -1.28
C THR A 41 3.84 -13.37 -2.44
N ARG A 42 3.42 -14.61 -2.74
CA ARG A 42 4.02 -15.45 -3.81
C ARG A 42 3.69 -14.96 -5.21
N ALA A 43 2.60 -14.21 -5.36
CA ALA A 43 2.14 -13.71 -6.63
C ALA A 43 1.88 -12.21 -6.55
N ARG A 44 1.76 -11.59 -7.72
CA ARG A 44 1.30 -10.21 -7.83
C ARG A 44 -0.16 -10.13 -7.39
N ASP A 45 -0.51 -9.12 -6.59
CA ASP A 45 -1.90 -8.84 -6.23
C ASP A 45 -2.59 -8.08 -7.39
N PRO A 46 -3.61 -8.67 -8.05
CA PRO A 46 -4.34 -8.01 -9.12
C PRO A 46 -5.59 -7.28 -8.62
N MET A 47 -6.05 -7.54 -7.40
CA MET A 47 -7.35 -7.10 -6.88
C MET A 47 -7.24 -5.79 -6.09
N SER A 48 -6.13 -5.59 -5.37
CA SER A 48 -5.93 -4.38 -4.57
C SER A 48 -5.54 -3.18 -5.41
N ARG A 49 -6.03 -1.99 -5.00
CA ARG A 49 -5.60 -0.71 -5.58
C ARG A 49 -4.11 -0.49 -5.29
N ARG A 50 -3.32 -0.23 -6.34
CA ARG A 50 -1.92 0.16 -6.17
C ARG A 50 -1.82 1.60 -5.73
N GLN A 51 -0.99 1.85 -4.72
CA GLN A 51 -0.68 3.19 -4.25
C GLN A 51 0.72 3.61 -4.73
N PRO A 52 0.82 4.42 -5.80
CA PRO A 52 2.11 4.89 -6.29
C PRO A 52 2.68 5.96 -5.34
N ARG A 53 3.98 5.85 -5.03
CA ARG A 53 4.75 6.88 -4.32
C ARG A 53 5.77 7.47 -5.27
N VAL A 54 6.01 8.77 -5.19
CA VAL A 54 7.00 9.46 -6.03
C VAL A 54 8.11 10.01 -5.15
N TYR A 55 9.34 9.55 -5.38
CA TYR A 55 10.51 10.00 -4.63
C TYR A 55 11.80 9.72 -5.43
N GLN A 56 12.93 10.19 -4.90
CA GLN A 56 14.26 9.93 -5.45
C GLN A 56 14.99 8.88 -4.59
N LEU A 57 15.81 8.03 -5.23
CA LEU A 57 16.66 7.08 -4.53
C LEU A 57 18.09 7.62 -4.43
N TYR A 58 18.52 7.96 -3.22
CA TYR A 58 19.87 8.40 -2.94
C TYR A 58 20.82 7.20 -2.80
N SER A 59 21.96 7.25 -3.50
CA SER A 59 23.04 6.28 -3.34
C SER A 59 24.09 6.85 -2.40
N ARG A 60 24.32 6.14 -1.29
CA ARG A 60 25.33 6.51 -0.29
C ARG A 60 26.75 6.50 -0.85
N THR A 61 27.05 5.62 -1.81
CA THR A 61 28.41 5.48 -2.37
C THR A 61 28.74 6.59 -3.35
N SER A 62 27.80 6.97 -4.23
CA SER A 62 28.04 8.03 -5.20
C SER A 62 27.67 9.42 -4.67
N CYS A 63 26.99 9.50 -3.52
CA CYS A 63 26.42 10.73 -2.97
C CYS A 63 25.48 11.45 -3.95
N LYS A 64 24.78 10.69 -4.79
CA LYS A 64 23.93 11.18 -5.89
C LYS A 64 22.67 10.33 -6.01
N HIS A 65 21.75 10.74 -6.88
CA HIS A 65 20.47 10.06 -7.08
C HIS A 65 20.49 9.07 -8.25
N VAL A 66 19.71 8.00 -8.11
CA VAL A 66 19.49 6.99 -9.16
C VAL A 66 18.64 7.58 -10.28
N GLN A 67 19.14 7.49 -11.50
CA GLN A 67 18.52 7.98 -12.72
C GLN A 67 18.13 6.83 -13.65
N VAL A 68 16.98 6.95 -14.29
CA VAL A 68 16.52 6.03 -15.35
C VAL A 68 16.58 6.76 -16.69
N LEU A 69 17.66 6.51 -17.45
CA LEU A 69 17.97 7.14 -18.73
C LEU A 69 17.58 6.20 -19.88
N GLY A 70 16.30 5.82 -19.94
CA GLY A 70 15.81 4.79 -20.86
C GLY A 70 16.33 3.41 -20.47
N ARG A 71 17.04 2.72 -21.38
CA ARG A 71 17.61 1.38 -21.11
C ARG A 71 18.79 1.38 -20.14
N ARG A 72 19.40 2.54 -19.87
CA ARG A 72 20.56 2.70 -19.00
C ARG A 72 20.14 3.24 -17.63
N ILE A 73 20.68 2.65 -16.57
CA ILE A 73 20.51 3.11 -15.19
C ILE A 73 21.84 3.73 -14.73
N SER A 74 21.76 4.85 -14.02
CA SER A 74 22.92 5.58 -13.47
C SER A 74 22.62 6.00 -12.03
N ALA A 75 23.64 6.33 -11.24
CA ALA A 75 23.49 6.90 -9.90
C ALA A 75 24.33 8.18 -9.77
N ARG A 76 24.16 9.09 -10.73
CA ARG A 76 24.92 10.35 -10.85
C ARG A 76 24.01 11.57 -10.94
N GLY A 77 22.72 11.40 -10.65
CA GLY A 77 21.76 12.50 -10.71
C GLY A 77 21.94 13.48 -9.55
N GLU A 78 21.78 14.76 -9.85
CA GLU A 78 21.65 15.79 -8.83
C GLU A 78 20.29 15.70 -8.14
N ASP A 79 20.17 16.33 -6.97
CA ASP A 79 18.87 16.52 -6.33
C ASP A 79 17.94 17.32 -7.27
N GLY A 80 16.67 16.92 -7.33
CA GLY A 80 15.69 17.50 -8.25
C GLY A 80 15.80 17.11 -9.73
N ASP A 81 16.78 16.30 -10.15
CA ASP A 81 16.89 15.85 -11.55
C ASP A 81 15.61 15.11 -12.01
N LYS A 82 15.07 15.52 -13.16
CA LYS A 82 13.86 14.93 -13.76
C LYS A 82 14.02 13.43 -14.03
N PHE A 83 15.22 12.97 -14.40
CA PHE A 83 15.49 11.55 -14.64
C PHE A 83 15.69 10.75 -13.36
N ALA A 84 15.86 11.43 -12.21
CA ALA A 84 15.99 10.82 -10.90
C ALA A 84 14.65 10.69 -10.14
N GLN A 85 13.56 11.27 -10.66
CA GLN A 85 12.23 11.08 -10.10
C GLN A 85 11.71 9.67 -10.43
N LEU A 86 11.40 8.89 -9.41
CA LEU A 86 10.95 7.51 -9.53
C LEU A 86 9.51 7.38 -9.03
N VAL A 87 8.69 6.66 -9.79
CA VAL A 87 7.37 6.18 -9.37
C VAL A 87 7.55 4.77 -8.85
N VAL A 88 7.22 4.56 -7.57
CA VAL A 88 7.33 3.27 -6.90
C VAL A 88 5.94 2.75 -6.58
N GLU A 89 5.60 1.62 -7.17
CA GLU A 89 4.32 0.94 -7.01
C GLU A 89 4.51 -0.34 -6.20
N ALA A 90 3.66 -0.59 -5.21
CA ALA A 90 3.61 -1.89 -4.53
C ALA A 90 3.06 -2.97 -5.47
N ASP A 91 3.74 -4.12 -5.54
CA ASP A 91 3.30 -5.26 -6.35
C ASP A 91 2.52 -6.29 -5.51
N THR A 92 2.96 -6.52 -4.28
CA THR A 92 2.31 -7.38 -3.27
C THR A 92 2.84 -7.02 -1.88
N PHE A 93 2.50 -7.81 -0.86
CA PHE A 93 2.99 -7.67 0.51
C PHE A 93 4.51 -7.90 0.63
N GLY A 94 5.05 -7.67 1.82
CA GLY A 94 6.49 -7.85 2.09
C GLY A 94 7.38 -6.80 1.42
N SER A 95 6.85 -5.59 1.20
CA SER A 95 7.56 -4.47 0.58
C SER A 95 8.09 -4.79 -0.83
N GLN A 96 7.43 -5.68 -1.56
CA GLN A 96 7.74 -5.93 -2.97
C GLN A 96 7.22 -4.78 -3.83
N VAL A 97 8.12 -4.14 -4.57
CA VAL A 97 7.82 -2.93 -5.34
C VAL A 97 8.35 -3.00 -6.76
N ARG A 98 7.71 -2.25 -7.65
CA ARG A 98 8.19 -1.93 -8.99
C ARG A 98 8.57 -0.47 -9.04
N ILE A 99 9.75 -0.20 -9.58
CA ILE A 99 10.32 1.14 -9.66
C ILE A 99 10.36 1.54 -11.12
N ARG A 100 9.73 2.67 -11.46
CA ARG A 100 9.64 3.21 -12.82
C ARG A 100 10.20 4.64 -12.85
N GLY A 101 10.99 4.98 -13.85
CA GLY A 101 11.39 6.36 -14.09
C GLY A 101 10.18 7.22 -14.46
N LYS A 102 9.93 8.31 -13.75
CA LYS A 102 8.78 9.20 -13.99
C LYS A 102 8.86 9.86 -15.37
N GLU A 103 10.05 10.33 -15.75
CA GLU A 103 10.29 10.98 -17.04
C GLU A 103 10.28 9.99 -18.20
N THR A 104 10.97 8.85 -18.06
CA THR A 104 11.24 7.93 -19.18
C THR A 104 10.23 6.79 -19.30
N ASN A 105 9.46 6.52 -18.25
CA ASN A 105 8.52 5.39 -18.17
C ASN A 105 9.14 3.99 -18.22
N TYR A 106 10.47 3.88 -18.20
CA TYR A 106 11.18 2.60 -18.10
C TYR A 106 11.18 2.10 -16.66
N TYR A 107 10.98 0.80 -16.47
CA TYR A 107 11.14 0.12 -15.19
C TYR A 107 12.62 -0.19 -14.94
N LEU A 108 13.05 0.02 -13.70
CA LEU A 108 14.35 -0.44 -13.22
C LEU A 108 14.27 -1.95 -13.01
N CYS A 109 14.99 -2.70 -13.85
CA CYS A 109 15.05 -4.15 -13.81
C CYS A 109 16.47 -4.65 -13.61
N MET A 110 16.63 -5.87 -13.13
CA MET A 110 17.89 -6.59 -13.12
C MET A 110 17.85 -7.72 -14.14
N ASN A 111 18.86 -7.82 -15.00
CA ASN A 111 18.95 -8.91 -15.96
C ASN A 111 19.54 -10.18 -15.31
N ARG A 112 19.54 -11.30 -16.05
CA ARG A 112 20.11 -12.58 -15.57
C ARG A 112 21.61 -12.53 -15.22
N ARG A 113 22.33 -11.50 -15.68
CA ARG A 113 23.75 -11.26 -15.37
C ARG A 113 23.95 -10.36 -14.15
N GLY A 114 22.87 -9.99 -13.44
CA GLY A 114 22.91 -9.06 -12.30
C GLY A 114 23.05 -7.57 -12.68
N LYS A 115 23.05 -7.23 -13.98
CA LYS A 115 23.17 -5.85 -14.44
C LYS A 115 21.81 -5.15 -14.39
N LEU A 116 21.80 -3.95 -13.80
CA LEU A 116 20.65 -3.05 -13.84
C LEU A 116 20.42 -2.49 -15.25
N VAL A 117 19.17 -2.61 -15.72
CA VAL A 117 18.73 -2.18 -17.06
C VAL A 117 17.34 -1.57 -16.96
N GLY A 118 17.07 -0.59 -17.83
CA GLY A 118 15.71 -0.09 -18.02
C GLY A 118 14.94 -0.96 -19.01
N LYS A 119 13.67 -1.27 -18.70
CA LYS A 119 12.74 -1.97 -19.60
C LYS A 119 11.41 -1.28 -19.72
#